data_AF-A0A7R8VJ55-F1
#
_entry.id   AF-A0A7R8VJ55-F1
#
_cell.length_a   1.000
_cell.length_b   1.000
_cell.length_c   1.000
_cell.angle_alpha   90.00
_cell.angle_beta   90.00
_cell.angle_gamma   90.00
#
_symmetry.space_group_name_H-M   'P 1'
#
loop_
_entity.id
_entity.type
_entity.pdbx_description
1 polymer ?
#
loop_
_entity_poly.entity_id
_entity_poly.type
_entity_poly.pdbx_seq_one_letter_code
_entity_poly.pdbx_strand_id
1 'polypeptide(L)'
;MEAKVISYDSSRGGVSVITEKGEVTTSYLLIQNAELSDSGKYSCSPSNADVASVRVYVLNGERPAAMQTGSAGLSNSSLNIVTLILLCLLYSFVLEEIQLNNTHFCARLRER
;
A
#
# COMPACT_ATOMS: atom_id res chain seq x y z
N MET A 1 17.58 32.82 14.42
CA MET A 1 16.24 32.42 13.94
C MET A 1 15.51 31.85 15.13
N GLU A 2 14.51 32.56 15.64
CA GLU A 2 13.82 32.25 16.90
C GLU A 2 12.74 31.18 16.66
N ALA A 3 12.67 30.18 17.53
CA ALA A 3 11.63 29.16 17.47
C ALA A 3 10.34 29.73 18.07
N LYS A 4 9.26 29.78 17.29
CA LYS A 4 7.94 30.21 17.77
C LYS A 4 7.38 29.15 18.72
N VAL A 5 7.23 29.50 20.00
CA VAL A 5 6.57 28.63 20.99
C VAL A 5 5.06 28.65 20.75
N ILE A 6 4.44 27.48 20.69
CA ILE A 6 2.99 27.30 20.59
C ILE A 6 2.48 26.76 21.93
N SER A 7 1.54 27.48 22.53
CA SER A 7 0.90 27.18 23.82
C SER A 7 -0.60 27.51 23.81
N TYR A 8 -1.27 27.31 24.95
CA TYR A 8 -2.70 27.59 25.17
C TYR A 8 -3.07 29.08 24.98
N ASP A 9 -2.10 29.96 25.21
CA ASP A 9 -2.15 31.42 25.15
C ASP A 9 -1.49 31.98 23.88
N SER A 10 -1.15 31.11 22.91
CA SER A 10 -0.64 31.57 21.63
C SER A 10 -1.67 32.40 20.86
N SER A 11 -1.21 33.48 20.21
CA SER A 11 -2.05 34.38 19.40
C SER A 11 -2.72 33.72 18.20
N ARG A 12 -2.34 32.47 17.87
CA ARG A 12 -2.96 31.66 16.83
C ARG A 12 -4.41 31.32 17.23
N GLY A 13 -4.67 31.04 18.51
CA GLY A 13 -5.99 30.59 18.99
C GLY A 13 -6.33 29.16 18.55
N GLY A 14 -7.37 28.53 19.10
CA GLY A 14 -7.76 27.15 18.72
C GLY A 14 -6.68 26.08 18.96
N VAL A 15 -5.73 26.36 19.84
CA VAL A 15 -4.68 25.42 20.27
C VAL A 15 -5.00 24.93 21.68
N SER A 16 -4.85 23.63 21.92
CA SER A 16 -4.91 23.04 23.25
C SER A 16 -3.73 22.09 23.44
N VAL A 17 -3.19 22.05 24.65
CA VAL A 17 -2.14 21.12 25.04
C VAL A 17 -2.64 20.27 26.20
N ILE A 18 -2.64 18.96 26.02
CA ILE A 18 -3.04 18.00 27.05
C ILE A 18 -1.82 17.18 27.41
N THR A 19 -1.51 17.06 28.69
CA THR A 19 -0.41 16.22 29.17
C THR A 19 -0.98 15.05 29.95
N GLU A 20 -0.75 13.84 29.46
CA GLU A 20 -1.08 12.61 30.15
C GLU A 20 0.18 12.08 30.83
N LYS A 21 0.11 11.91 32.16
CA LYS A 21 1.22 11.40 32.97
C LYS A 21 0.99 9.92 33.24
N GLY A 22 1.98 9.10 32.89
CA GLY A 22 2.03 7.67 33.15
C GLY A 22 3.48 7.19 33.20
N GLU A 23 3.69 5.89 32.99
CA GLU A 23 5.05 5.34 32.79
C GLU A 23 5.77 6.05 31.63
N VAL A 24 5.03 6.35 30.56
CA VAL A 24 5.42 7.28 29.51
C VAL A 24 4.55 8.53 29.65
N THR A 25 5.17 9.70 29.71
CA THR A 25 4.45 10.97 29.69
C THR A 25 4.23 11.42 28.25
N THR A 26 2.98 11.62 27.86
CA THR A 26 2.61 12.01 26.50
C THR A 26 2.01 13.40 26.50
N SER A 27 2.52 14.28 25.62
CA SER A 27 1.98 15.62 25.40
C SER A 27 1.25 15.65 24.06
N TYR A 28 -0.05 15.93 24.09
CA TYR A 28 -0.91 16.08 22.92
C TYR A 28 -1.07 17.56 22.59
N LEU A 29 -0.67 17.96 21.38
CA LEU A 29 -0.93 19.27 20.82
C LEU A 29 -2.11 19.18 19.85
N LEU A 30 -3.21 19.87 20.15
CA LEU A 30 -4.42 19.91 19.33
C LEU A 30 -4.51 21.28 18.67
N ILE A 31 -4.65 21.30 17.34
CA ILE A 31 -4.74 22.50 16.52
C ILE A 31 -6.06 22.44 15.74
N GLN A 32 -7.02 23.31 16.06
CA GLN A 32 -8.33 23.36 15.42
C GLN A 32 -8.31 24.28 14.19
N ASN A 33 -9.03 23.94 13.13
CA ASN A 33 -9.05 24.73 11.88
C ASN A 33 -7.63 25.00 11.35
N ALA A 34 -6.86 23.92 11.11
CA ALA A 34 -5.47 24.04 10.70
C ALA A 34 -5.35 24.73 9.31
N GLU A 35 -4.43 25.68 9.21
CA GLU A 35 -4.11 26.40 7.98
C GLU A 35 -2.80 25.90 7.37
N LEU A 36 -2.54 26.21 6.10
CA LEU A 36 -1.25 25.89 5.46
C LEU A 36 -0.05 26.43 6.24
N SER A 37 -0.22 27.59 6.90
CA SER A 37 0.78 28.25 7.74
C SER A 37 1.13 27.48 9.01
N ASP A 38 0.26 26.55 9.45
CA ASP A 38 0.52 25.65 10.58
C ASP A 38 1.46 24.49 10.17
N SER A 39 1.84 24.36 8.89
CA SER A 39 2.83 23.37 8.46
C SER A 39 4.22 23.70 9.01
N GLY A 40 4.94 22.69 9.50
CA GLY A 40 6.27 22.92 10.06
C GLY A 40 6.85 21.76 10.84
N LYS A 41 8.02 21.99 11.43
CA LYS A 41 8.62 21.07 12.41
C LYS A 41 8.13 21.47 13.80
N TYR A 42 7.40 20.57 14.43
CA TYR A 42 6.96 20.68 15.80
C TYR A 42 7.94 19.92 16.68
N SER A 43 8.37 20.55 17.77
CA SER A 43 9.30 19.96 18.73
C SER A 43 8.75 20.12 20.14
N CYS A 44 8.70 19.04 20.91
CA CYS A 44 8.45 19.09 22.34
C CYS A 44 9.78 18.95 23.09
N SER A 45 10.00 19.85 24.05
CA SER A 45 11.23 19.91 24.85
C SER A 45 10.85 19.87 26.33
N PRO A 46 10.58 18.69 26.89
CA PRO A 46 10.33 18.54 28.32
C PRO A 46 11.60 18.85 29.14
N SER A 47 11.45 19.20 30.42
CA SER A 47 12.58 19.54 31.29
C SER A 47 13.38 18.34 31.78
N ASN A 48 12.81 17.14 31.68
CA ASN A 48 13.31 15.91 32.29
C ASN A 48 13.47 14.74 31.29
N ALA A 49 13.40 15.01 30.00
CA ALA A 49 13.56 14.01 28.95
C ALA A 49 14.10 14.66 27.67
N ASP A 50 14.47 13.82 26.69
CA ASP A 50 14.99 14.28 25.41
C ASP A 50 13.93 15.01 24.58
N VAL A 51 14.40 15.90 23.70
CA VAL A 51 13.55 16.61 22.74
C VAL A 51 13.03 15.63 21.69
N ALA A 52 11.71 15.56 21.53
CA ALA A 52 11.10 14.83 20.41
C ALA A 52 10.60 15.82 19.35
N SER A 53 10.69 15.44 18.08
CA SER A 53 10.28 16.30 16.96
C SER A 53 9.54 15.54 15.89
N VAL A 54 8.53 16.19 15.30
CA VAL A 54 7.73 15.67 14.19
C VAL A 54 7.56 16.76 13.13
N ARG A 55 7.45 16.38 11.87
CA ARG A 55 7.15 17.30 10.77
C ARG A 55 5.69 17.14 10.36
N VAL A 56 4.94 18.23 10.39
CA VAL A 56 3.52 18.29 10.05
C VAL A 56 3.36 19.05 8.74
N TYR A 57 2.53 18.50 7.86
CA TYR A 57 2.13 19.14 6.61
C TYR A 57 0.61 19.29 6.61
N VAL A 58 0.15 20.53 6.47
CA VAL A 58 -1.25 20.85 6.22
C VAL A 58 -1.38 21.04 4.71
N LEU A 59 -2.28 20.28 4.10
CA LEU A 59 -2.53 20.35 2.66
C LEU A 59 -3.89 21.00 2.43
N ASN A 60 -3.97 21.88 1.44
CA ASN A 60 -5.27 22.24 0.89
C ASN A 60 -5.83 20.99 0.24
N GLY A 61 -7.10 20.69 0.49
CA GLY A 61 -7.76 19.50 -0.03
C GLY A 61 -7.75 19.47 -1.56
N GLU A 62 -6.67 18.99 -2.15
CA GLU A 62 -6.72 18.37 -3.46
C GLU A 62 -7.46 17.08 -3.24
N ARG A 63 -8.65 16.99 -3.86
CA ARG A 63 -9.37 15.72 -4.02
C ARG A 63 -8.31 14.70 -4.43
N PRO A 64 -8.05 13.60 -3.69
CA PRO A 64 -7.14 12.59 -4.19
C PRO A 64 -7.75 12.17 -5.53
N ALA A 65 -7.13 12.61 -6.63
CA ALA A 65 -7.59 12.28 -7.95
C ALA A 65 -7.69 10.76 -7.96
N ALA A 66 -8.81 10.23 -8.42
CA ALA A 66 -9.01 8.80 -8.52
C ALA A 66 -7.72 8.21 -9.10
N MET A 67 -7.03 7.39 -8.30
CA MET A 67 -5.90 6.62 -8.76
C MET A 67 -6.46 5.70 -9.85
N GLN A 68 -6.53 6.20 -11.08
CA GLN A 68 -6.71 5.38 -12.25
C GLN A 68 -5.40 4.61 -12.37
N THR A 69 -5.30 3.50 -11.64
CA THR A 69 -4.43 2.41 -12.04
C THR A 69 -4.84 2.10 -13.46
N GLY A 70 -3.99 2.52 -14.40
CA GLY A 70 -4.32 2.54 -15.81
C GLY A 70 -4.96 1.22 -16.21
N SER A 71 -6.06 1.31 -16.95
CA SER A 71 -6.51 0.18 -17.75
C SER A 71 -5.36 -0.13 -18.71
N ALA A 72 -4.53 -1.12 -18.36
CA ALA A 72 -3.64 -1.74 -19.30
C ALA A 72 -4.52 -2.40 -20.35
N GLY A 73 -4.83 -1.66 -21.41
CA GLY A 73 -5.41 -2.21 -22.62
C GLY A 73 -4.41 -3.17 -23.22
N LEU A 74 -4.45 -4.44 -22.80
CA LEU A 74 -3.75 -5.54 -23.45
C LEU A 74 -4.54 -5.96 -24.69
N SER A 75 -4.63 -5.03 -25.64
CA SER A 75 -4.84 -5.35 -27.04
C SER A 75 -3.66 -6.25 -27.46
N ASN A 76 -3.95 -7.42 -28.05
CA ASN A 76 -3.06 -8.55 -28.40
C ASN A 76 -3.06 -9.79 -27.47
N SER A 77 -3.85 -9.83 -26.39
CA SER A 77 -3.91 -11.01 -25.51
C SER A 77 -4.72 -12.20 -26.08
N SER A 78 -5.65 -11.96 -27.01
CA SER A 78 -6.55 -13.01 -27.54
C SER A 78 -5.81 -14.06 -28.38
N LEU A 79 -4.89 -13.63 -29.25
CA LEU A 79 -4.13 -14.56 -30.10
C LEU A 79 -3.21 -15.47 -29.28
N ASN A 80 -2.59 -14.94 -28.22
CA ASN A 80 -1.74 -15.72 -27.31
C ASN A 80 -2.53 -16.75 -26.48
N ILE A 81 -3.77 -16.43 -26.11
CA ILE A 81 -4.65 -17.37 -25.40
C ILE A 81 -5.08 -18.50 -26.35
N VAL A 82 -5.45 -18.17 -27.60
CA VAL A 82 -5.85 -19.17 -28.60
C VAL A 82 -4.70 -20.11 -28.94
N THR A 83 -3.47 -19.59 -29.10
CA THR A 83 -2.30 -20.45 -29.36
C THR A 83 -1.98 -21.39 -28.19
N LEU A 84 -2.10 -20.91 -26.94
CA LEU A 84 -1.89 -21.75 -25.75
C LEU A 84 -2.93 -22.88 -25.66
N ILE A 85 -4.21 -22.58 -25.94
CA ILE A 85 -5.28 -23.57 -25.94
C ILE A 85 -5.03 -24.64 -27.01
N LEU A 86 -4.64 -24.24 -28.23
CA LEU A 86 -4.33 -25.19 -29.30
C LEU A 86 -3.15 -26.10 -28.93
N LEU A 87 -2.07 -25.54 -28.36
CA LEU A 87 -0.93 -26.34 -27.89
C LEU A 87 -1.34 -27.35 -26.81
N CYS A 88 -2.17 -26.95 -25.85
CA CYS A 88 -2.69 -27.85 -24.82
C CYS A 88 -3.54 -28.99 -25.43
N LEU A 89 -4.43 -28.68 -26.37
CA LEU A 89 -5.28 -29.69 -27.02
C LEU A 89 -4.43 -30.69 -27.85
N LEU A 90 -3.42 -30.21 -28.56
CA LEU A 90 -2.49 -31.07 -29.29
C LEU A 90 -1.67 -31.94 -28.34
N TYR A 91 -1.22 -31.42 -27.20
CA TYR A 91 -0.51 -32.20 -26.19
C TYR A 91 -1.40 -33.29 -25.58
N SER A 92 -2.66 -32.97 -25.27
CA SER A 92 -3.64 -33.97 -24.81
C SER A 92 -3.89 -35.05 -25.85
N PHE A 93 -4.06 -34.68 -27.13
CA PHE A 93 -4.24 -35.63 -28.24
C PHE A 93 -3.02 -36.55 -28.42
N VAL A 94 -1.81 -36.00 -28.37
CA VAL A 94 -0.56 -36.78 -28.44
C VAL A 94 -0.41 -37.69 -27.23
N LEU A 95 -0.79 -37.25 -26.03
CA LEU A 95 -0.82 -38.11 -24.83
C LEU A 95 -1.84 -39.25 -24.97
N GLU A 96 -2.99 -39.01 -25.57
CA GLU A 96 -4.01 -40.04 -25.81
C GLU A 96 -3.51 -41.11 -26.81
N GLU A 97 -2.82 -40.70 -27.87
CA GLU A 97 -2.12 -41.60 -28.80
C GLU A 97 -0.99 -42.39 -28.11
N ILE A 98 -0.22 -41.77 -27.19
CA ILE A 98 0.81 -42.47 -26.41
C ILE A 98 0.19 -43.49 -25.44
N GLN A 99 -0.96 -43.18 -24.83
CA GLN A 99 -1.67 -44.14 -23.98
C GLN A 99 -2.27 -45.29 -24.79
N LEU A 100 -2.79 -45.04 -26.01
CA LEU A 100 -3.28 -46.09 -26.92
C LEU A 100 -2.14 -46.99 -27.41
N ASN A 101 -0.95 -46.43 -27.68
CA ASN A 101 0.23 -47.19 -28.05
C ASN A 101 0.77 -48.06 -26.88
N ASN A 102 0.72 -47.54 -25.65
CA ASN A 102 1.12 -48.30 -24.46
C ASN A 102 0.08 -49.35 -24.02
N THR A 103 -1.23 -49.10 -24.20
CA THR A 103 -2.28 -50.11 -23.91
C THR A 103 -2.35 -51.19 -24.99
N HIS A 104 -2.08 -50.88 -26.27
CA HIS A 104 -1.88 -51.92 -27.30
C HIS A 104 -0.62 -52.75 -27.06
N PHE A 105 0.47 -52.18 -26.53
CA PHE A 105 1.67 -52.94 -26.16
C PHE A 105 1.44 -53.80 -24.90
N CYS A 106 0.68 -53.30 -23.92
CA CYS A 106 0.36 -54.03 -22.69
C CYS A 106 -0.66 -55.18 -22.93
N ALA A 107 -1.61 -55.01 -23.85
CA ALA A 107 -2.55 -56.07 -24.24
C ALA A 107 -1.87 -57.23 -25.02
N ARG A 108 -0.76 -56.98 -25.75
CA ARG A 108 -0.03 -58.02 -26.48
C ARG A 108 0.93 -58.89 -25.64
N LEU A 109 1.18 -58.56 -24.38
CA LEU A 109 2.05 -59.35 -23.48
C LEU A 109 1.26 -60.24 -22.50
N ARG A 110 -0.07 -60.33 -22.63
CA ARG A 110 -0.91 -61.28 -21.87
C ARG A 110 -1.37 -62.50 -22.68
N GLU A 111 -0.94 -62.63 -23.94
CA GLU A 111 -1.19 -63.81 -24.79
C GLU A 111 0.09 -64.43 -25.37
N ARG A 112 1.19 -64.40 -24.63
CA ARG A 112 2.31 -65.34 -24.78
C ARG A 112 2.78 -65.85 -23.42
#